data_AF-A0A3S1H1I8-F1
#
_entry.id   AF-A0A3S1H1I8-F1
#
_cell.length_a   1.000
_cell.length_b   1.000
_cell.length_c   1.000
_cell.angle_alpha   90.00
_cell.angle_beta   90.00
_cell.angle_gamma   90.00
#
_symmetry.space_group_name_H-M   'P 1'
#
loop_
_entity.id
_entity.type
_entity.pdbx_description
1 polymer ?
#
loop_
_entity_poly.entity_id
_entity_poly.type
_entity_poly.pdbx_seq_one_letter_code
_entity_poly.pdbx_strand_id
1 'polypeptide(L)' 'MANRENAELVFAPLGGVGEIGMNLALYGYGPADGREWIIVDVGVTFPDSAHPGVDLILPDT' A
#
# COMPACT_ATOMS: atom_id res chain seq x y z
N MET A 1 -3.00 -21.23 -6.84
CA MET A 1 -4.11 -21.00 -5.90
C MET A 1 -3.69 -21.50 -4.54
N ALA A 2 -3.60 -20.59 -3.57
CA ALA A 2 -3.18 -20.89 -2.21
C ALA A 2 -3.97 -22.07 -1.59
N ASN A 3 -3.24 -22.99 -0.95
CA ASN A 3 -3.84 -24.03 -0.10
C ASN A 3 -4.56 -23.34 1.07
N ARG A 4 -5.85 -23.67 1.26
CA ARG A 4 -6.73 -23.00 2.23
C ARG A 4 -6.37 -23.28 3.69
N GLU A 5 -5.66 -24.37 4.00
CA GLU A 5 -5.50 -24.81 5.39
C GLU A 5 -4.68 -23.85 6.26
N ASN A 6 -3.88 -22.95 5.68
CA ASN A 6 -3.15 -21.89 6.40
C ASN A 6 -3.22 -20.53 5.68
N ALA A 7 -4.29 -20.28 4.92
CA ALA A 7 -4.42 -19.04 4.17
C ALA A 7 -4.90 -17.90 5.07
N GLU A 8 -4.15 -16.81 5.13
CA GLU A 8 -4.54 -15.58 5.83
C GLU A 8 -4.86 -14.48 4.83
N LEU A 9 -5.72 -13.54 5.22
CA LEU A 9 -5.86 -12.25 4.55
C LEU A 9 -5.05 -11.21 5.31
N VAL A 10 -4.06 -10.61 4.65
CA VAL A 10 -3.22 -9.53 5.20
C VAL A 10 -3.54 -8.23 4.48
N PHE A 11 -3.72 -7.17 5.26
CA PHE A 11 -3.81 -5.81 4.78
C PHE A 11 -2.57 -5.05 5.22
N ALA A 12 -1.85 -4.48 4.26
CA ALA A 12 -0.66 -3.67 4.48
C ALA A 12 -0.83 -2.32 3.77
N PRO A 13 -1.27 -1.26 4.48
CA PRO A 13 -1.33 0.07 3.90
C PRO A 13 0.06 0.68 3.87
N LEU A 14 0.58 0.93 2.67
CA LEU A 14 1.85 1.63 2.47
C LEU A 14 1.66 3.13 2.25
N GLY A 15 0.41 3.59 2.06
CA GLY A 15 0.08 5.01 2.06
C GLY A 15 -1.42 5.28 2.04
N GLY A 16 -1.80 6.50 2.43
CA GLY A 16 -3.17 7.00 2.47
C GLY A 16 -3.97 6.66 3.74
N VAL A 17 -3.53 5.71 4.57
CA VAL A 17 -4.20 5.45 5.85
C VAL A 17 -3.77 6.50 6.89
N GLY A 18 -4.74 7.28 7.38
CA GLY A 18 -4.52 8.33 8.38
C GLY A 18 -4.16 9.70 7.78
N GLU A 19 -4.04 9.80 6.47
CA GLU A 19 -3.64 11.01 5.73
C GLU A 19 -4.48 11.20 4.47
N ILE A 20 -4.26 12.30 3.74
CA ILE A 20 -4.93 12.57 2.46
C ILE A 20 -3.95 12.34 1.31
N GLY A 21 -4.32 11.43 0.41
CA GLY A 21 -3.55 11.08 -0.79
C GLY A 21 -2.43 10.07 -0.53
N MET A 22 -1.50 9.91 -1.47
CA MET A 22 -0.49 8.82 -1.46
C MET A 22 -1.12 7.43 -1.23
N ASN A 23 -2.31 7.17 -1.79
CA ASN A 23 -3.01 5.91 -1.57
C ASN A 23 -2.22 4.74 -2.17
N LEU A 24 -1.79 3.80 -1.34
CA LEU A 24 -1.15 2.56 -1.76
C LEU A 24 -1.46 1.47 -0.74
N ALA A 25 -2.28 0.49 -1.14
CA ALA A 25 -2.66 -0.62 -0.29
C ALA A 25 -2.26 -1.96 -0.91
N LEU A 26 -1.74 -2.86 -0.08
CA LEU A 26 -1.57 -4.25 -0.46
C LEU A 26 -2.56 -5.14 0.28
N TYR A 27 -3.21 -6.01 -0.48
CA TYR A 27 -3.98 -7.13 0.01
C TYR A 27 -3.27 -8.41 -0.36
N GLY A 28 -2.88 -9.18 0.64
CA GLY A 28 -2.20 -10.45 0.45
C GLY A 28 -3.06 -11.62 0.92
N TYR A 29 -3.21 -12.64 0.10
CA TYR A 29 -3.97 -13.85 0.45
C TYR A 29 -3.13 -15.12 0.25
N GLY A 30 -3.13 -16.01 1.23
CA GLY A 30 -2.42 -17.28 1.19
C GLY A 30 -1.53 -17.53 2.41
N PRO A 31 -0.73 -18.61 2.39
CA PRO A 31 0.21 -18.94 3.47
C PRO A 31 1.34 -17.90 3.54
N ALA A 32 1.97 -17.76 4.71
CA ALA A 32 2.97 -16.72 4.96
C ALA A 32 4.17 -16.74 4.00
N ASP A 33 4.61 -17.92 3.56
CA ASP A 33 5.74 -18.17 2.66
C ASP A 33 5.37 -18.19 1.17
N GLY A 34 4.07 -18.12 0.84
CA GLY A 34 3.55 -18.25 -0.52
C GLY A 34 2.38 -17.31 -0.80
N ARG A 35 2.37 -16.14 -0.15
CA ARG A 35 1.27 -15.18 -0.23
C ARG A 35 1.20 -14.56 -1.63
N GLU A 36 0.03 -14.63 -2.25
CA GLU A 36 -0.28 -13.91 -3.49
C GLU A 36 -0.79 -12.50 -3.13
N TRP A 37 -0.35 -11.49 -3.87
CA TRP A 37 -0.60 -10.09 -3.54
C TRP A 37 -1.35 -9.35 -4.64
N ILE A 38 -2.23 -8.43 -4.22
CA ILE A 38 -2.90 -7.45 -5.07
C ILE A 38 -2.53 -6.08 -4.53
N ILE A 39 -2.05 -5.22 -5.43
CA ILE A 39 -1.88 -3.80 -5.17
C ILE A 39 -3.17 -3.09 -5.57
N VAL A 40 -3.65 -2.20 -4.70
CA VAL A 40 -4.78 -1.32 -4.95
C VAL A 40 -4.29 0.12 -4.86
N ASP A 41 -4.50 0.84 -5.96
CA ASP A 41 -4.00 2.19 -6.25
C ASP A 41 -2.47 2.32 -6.26
N VAL A 42 -2.02 3.40 -6.89
CA VAL A 42 -0.63 3.90 -6.86
C VAL A 42 -0.70 5.42 -6.85
N GLY A 43 -1.35 5.94 -5.81
CA GLY A 43 -1.65 7.36 -5.66
C GLY A 43 -0.41 8.19 -5.33
N VAL A 44 -0.49 9.47 -5.66
CA VAL A 44 0.50 10.49 -5.33
C VAL A 44 -0.16 11.64 -4.58
N THR A 45 0.62 12.43 -3.86
CA THR A 45 0.15 13.67 -3.22
C THR A 45 0.95 14.87 -3.71
N PHE A 46 0.28 16.00 -3.83
CA PHE A 46 0.94 17.27 -4.10
C PHE A 46 1.50 17.87 -2.80
N PRO A 47 2.72 18.41 -2.82
CA PRO A 47 3.35 19.01 -1.67
C PRO A 47 2.66 20.31 -1.24
N ASP A 48 2.82 20.64 0.03
CA ASP A 48 2.39 21.91 0.61
C ASP A 48 3.58 22.86 0.82
N SER A 49 3.34 23.98 1.50
CA SER A 49 4.39 24.97 1.78
C SER A 49 5.51 24.46 2.69
N ALA A 50 5.36 23.30 3.35
CA ALA A 50 6.43 22.68 4.13
C ALA A 50 7.45 21.95 3.25
N HIS A 51 7.13 21.72 1.96
CA HIS A 51 7.95 20.95 1.02
C HIS A 51 8.35 21.79 -0.21
N PRO A 52 9.15 22.86 -0.04
CA PRO A 52 9.50 23.76 -1.14
C PRO A 52 10.37 23.07 -2.20
N GLY A 53 9.97 23.20 -3.47
CA GLY A 53 10.70 22.64 -4.61
C GLY A 53 10.43 21.17 -4.90
N VAL A 54 9.53 20.53 -4.14
CA VAL A 54 9.01 19.20 -4.45
C VAL A 54 7.86 19.33 -5.45
N ASP A 55 7.76 18.42 -6.41
CA ASP A 55 6.64 18.36 -7.37
C ASP A 55 5.56 17.35 -6.96
N LEU A 56 5.98 16.18 -6.45
CA LEU A 56 5.11 15.09 -6.02
C LEU A 56 5.72 14.37 -4.81
N ILE A 57 4.84 13.89 -3.94
CA ILE A 57 5.18 13.01 -2.81
C ILE A 57 4.59 11.63 -3.10
N LEU A 58 5.41 10.60 -2.89
CA LEU A 58 5.08 9.20 -3.08
C LEU A 58 4.93 8.51 -1.72
N PRO A 59 4.13 7.44 -1.62
CA PRO A 59 4.11 6.56 -0.45
C PRO A 59 5.53 6.02 -0.17
N ASP A 60 5.96 6.05 1.10
CA ASP A 60 7.24 5.51 1.56
C ASP A 60 7.11 4.02 1.90
N THR A 61 8.18 3.24 1.70
CA THR A 61 8.17 1.77 1.87
C THR A 61 9.22 1.28 2.84
#